data_AF-A0A0C1ZJ73-F1
#
_entry.id   AF-A0A0C1ZJ73-F1
#
_cell.length_a   1.000
_cell.length_b   1.000
_cell.length_c   1.000
_cell.angle_alpha   90.00
_cell.angle_beta   90.00
_cell.angle_gamma   90.00
#
_symmetry.space_group_name_H-M   'P 1'
#
loop_
_entity.id
_entity.type
_entity.pdbx_description
1 polymer ?
#
loop_
_entity_poly.entity_id
_entity_poly.type
_entity_poly.pdbx_seq_one_letter_code
_entity_poly.pdbx_strand_id
1 'polypeptide(L)' 'MATKVELKKVSMNLTQTDITNCEELKTTLNQRTEASVVSLSLALTKEFTDMILSGQRILTEDKDGKIQEIRIVGLVQNR' A
#
# COMPACT_ATOMS: atom_id res chain seq x y z
N MET A 1 -8.67 -61.63 -11.75
CA MET A 1 -8.47 -61.14 -10.38
C MET A 1 -8.18 -59.65 -10.46
N ALA A 2 -9.07 -58.80 -9.94
CA ALA A 2 -8.88 -57.35 -9.95
C ALA A 2 -7.96 -56.94 -8.79
N THR A 3 -6.79 -56.38 -9.10
CA THR A 3 -5.83 -55.92 -8.10
C THR A 3 -6.39 -54.67 -7.43
N LYS A 4 -6.72 -54.78 -6.14
CA LYS A 4 -7.25 -53.67 -5.34
C LYS A 4 -6.10 -52.71 -5.04
N VAL A 5 -6.13 -51.51 -5.62
CA VAL A 5 -5.14 -50.46 -5.35
C VAL A 5 -5.41 -49.88 -3.98
N GLU A 6 -4.53 -50.13 -3.01
CA GLU A 6 -4.58 -49.48 -1.70
C GLU A 6 -4.05 -48.04 -1.82
N LEU A 7 -4.95 -47.06 -1.78
CA LEU A 7 -4.58 -45.66 -1.73
C LEU A 7 -4.10 -45.30 -0.33
N LYS A 8 -2.81 -44.98 -0.20
CA LYS A 8 -2.20 -44.53 1.06
C LYS A 8 -2.12 -43.00 1.07
N LYS A 9 -2.75 -42.37 2.06
CA LYS A 9 -2.63 -40.92 2.27
C LYS A 9 -1.21 -40.62 2.76
N VAL A 10 -0.42 -39.94 1.94
CA VAL A 10 0.89 -39.42 2.30
C VAL A 10 0.70 -37.97 2.75
N SER A 11 0.88 -37.69 4.04
CA SER A 11 1.06 -36.30 4.50
C SER A 11 2.55 -35.99 4.51
N MET A 12 3.00 -35.09 3.63
CA MET A 12 4.32 -34.49 3.77
C MET A 12 4.22 -33.29 4.71
N ASN A 13 5.11 -33.25 5.70
CA ASN A 13 5.38 -32.02 6.44
C ASN A 13 6.10 -31.05 5.49
N LEU A 14 5.82 -29.75 5.63
CA LEU A 14 6.54 -28.71 4.90
C LEU A 14 8.04 -28.87 5.18
N THR A 15 8.84 -28.88 4.12
CA THR A 15 10.30 -28.90 4.28
C THR A 15 10.77 -27.51 4.71
N GLN A 16 11.96 -27.42 5.29
CA GLN A 16 12.54 -26.13 5.66
C GLN A 16 12.66 -25.20 4.45
N THR A 17 12.97 -25.76 3.28
CA THR A 17 13.03 -25.03 2.00
C THR A 17 11.68 -24.42 1.63
N ASP A 18 10.58 -25.13 1.83
CA ASP A 18 9.23 -24.62 1.54
C ASP A 18 8.88 -23.42 2.43
N ILE A 19 9.27 -23.48 3.70
CA ILE A 19 9.06 -22.37 4.66
C ILE A 19 9.85 -21.14 4.22
N THR A 20 11.14 -21.30 3.90
CA THR A 20 11.99 -20.20 3.44
C THR A 20 11.46 -19.57 2.16
N ASN A 21 11.05 -20.39 1.18
CA ASN A 21 10.45 -19.89 -0.06
C ASN A 21 9.17 -19.09 0.18
N CYS A 22 8.32 -19.53 1.12
CA CYS A 22 7.12 -18.78 1.49
C CYS A 22 7.43 -17.44 2.15
N GLU A 23 8.46 -17.36 3.01
CA GLU A 23 8.88 -16.11 3.65
C GLU A 23 9.46 -15.10 2.64
N GLU A 24 10.24 -15.57 1.67
CA GLU A 24 10.78 -14.74 0.59
C GLU A 24 9.66 -14.17 -0.30
N LEU A 25 8.68 -15.00 -0.67
CA LEU A 25 7.52 -14.58 -1.44
C LEU A 25 6.69 -13.53 -0.67
N LYS A 26 6.46 -13.77 0.62
CA LYS A 26 5.74 -12.81 1.49
C LYS A 26 6.47 -11.47 1.57
N THR A 27 7.78 -11.50 1.75
CA THR A 27 8.62 -10.28 1.81
C THR A 27 8.55 -9.49 0.51
N THR A 28 8.68 -10.17 -0.63
CA THR A 28 8.61 -9.54 -1.96
C THR A 28 7.24 -8.91 -2.23
N LEU A 29 6.15 -9.59 -1.85
CA LEU A 29 4.79 -9.07 -1.99
C LEU A 29 4.54 -7.86 -1.10
N ASN A 30 5.04 -7.89 0.15
CA ASN A 30 4.96 -6.74 1.05
C ASN A 30 5.72 -5.53 0.50
N GLN A 31 6.96 -5.73 0.02
CA GLN A 31 7.76 -4.66 -0.60
C GLN A 31 7.06 -4.04 -1.81
N ARG A 32 6.43 -4.85 -2.67
CA ARG A 32 5.62 -4.35 -3.80
C ARG A 32 4.41 -3.55 -3.32
N THR A 33 3.78 -3.98 -2.24
CA THR A 33 2.63 -3.29 -1.65
C THR A 33 3.05 -1.95 -1.07
N GLU A 34 4.15 -1.90 -0.31
CA GLU A 34 4.74 -0.68 0.24
C GLU A 34 5.17 0.29 -0.86
N ALA A 35 5.84 -0.18 -1.92
CA ALA A 35 6.23 0.64 -3.05
C ALA A 35 5.01 1.26 -3.76
N SER A 36 3.92 0.50 -3.90
CA SER A 36 2.65 1.00 -4.44
C SER A 36 2.05 2.12 -3.57
N VAL A 37 2.04 1.92 -2.25
CA VAL A 37 1.56 2.93 -1.28
C VAL A 37 2.40 4.20 -1.37
N VAL A 38 3.74 4.08 -1.39
CA VAL A 38 4.66 5.22 -1.52
C VAL A 38 4.41 5.97 -2.84
N SER A 39 4.26 5.26 -3.95
CA SER A 39 3.99 5.88 -5.26
C SER A 39 2.66 6.63 -5.26
N LEU A 40 1.62 6.07 -4.64
CA LEU A 40 0.31 6.72 -4.54
C LEU A 40 0.37 7.96 -3.64
N SER A 41 1.04 7.88 -2.50
CA SER A 41 1.26 9.03 -1.60
C SER A 41 2.02 10.15 -2.31
N LEU A 42 3.03 9.82 -3.12
CA LEU A 42 3.78 10.81 -3.89
C LEU A 42 2.90 11.47 -4.97
N ALA A 43 2.11 10.69 -5.69
CA ALA A 43 1.18 11.20 -6.70
C ALA A 43 0.17 12.18 -6.09
N LEU A 44 -0.45 11.81 -4.97
CA LEU A 44 -1.37 12.68 -4.22
C LEU A 44 -0.67 13.95 -3.74
N THR A 45 0.55 13.83 -3.20
CA THR A 45 1.32 15.00 -2.74
C THR A 45 1.59 15.98 -3.88
N LYS A 46 1.95 15.46 -5.06
CA LYS A 46 2.15 16.30 -6.25
C LYS A 46 0.86 17.00 -6.64
N GLU A 47 -0.26 16.29 -6.70
CA GLU A 47 -1.56 16.86 -7.04
C GLU A 47 -1.96 17.99 -6.08
N PHE A 48 -1.85 17.78 -4.77
CA PHE A 48 -2.10 18.83 -3.78
C PHE A 48 -1.16 20.03 -3.94
N THR A 49 0.12 19.79 -4.24
CA THR A 49 1.09 20.85 -4.47
C THR A 49 0.73 21.68 -5.71
N ASP A 50 0.38 21.03 -6.82
CA ASP A 50 -0.03 21.67 -8.08
C ASP A 50 -1.33 22.48 -7.90
N MET A 51 -2.30 21.95 -7.15
CA MET A 51 -3.53 22.66 -6.78
C MET A 51 -3.24 23.93 -5.96
N ILE A 52 -2.36 23.86 -4.96
CA ILE A 52 -2.00 25.04 -4.16
C ILE A 52 -1.22 26.06 -4.99
N LEU A 53 -0.26 25.63 -5.82
CA LEU A 53 0.52 26.52 -6.69
C LEU A 53 -0.35 27.21 -7.74
N SER A 54 -1.41 26.55 -8.23
CA SER A 54 -2.41 27.15 -9.12
C SER A 54 -3.40 28.09 -8.40
N GLY A 55 -3.24 28.27 -7.09
CA GLY A 55 -4.03 29.20 -6.29
C GLY A 55 -5.34 28.63 -5.74
N GLN A 56 -5.55 27.32 -5.83
CA GLN A 56 -6.69 26.66 -5.20
C GLN A 56 -6.50 26.59 -3.68
N ARG A 57 -7.61 26.61 -2.94
CA ARG A 57 -7.61 26.59 -1.48
C ARG A 57 -8.02 25.22 -0.98
N ILE A 58 -7.31 24.73 0.03
CA ILE A 58 -7.70 23.51 0.74
C ILE A 58 -8.67 23.92 1.85
N LEU A 59 -9.89 23.41 1.78
CA LEU A 59 -10.95 23.66 2.75
C LEU A 59 -11.29 22.36 3.47
N THR A 60 -11.46 22.43 4.78
CA THR A 60 -11.95 21.34 5.62
C THR A 60 -13.19 21.81 6.36
N GLU A 61 -14.12 20.90 6.58
CA GLU A 61 -15.27 21.13 7.45
C GLU A 61 -14.96 20.51 8.82
N ASP A 62 -15.20 21.25 9.90
CA ASP A 62 -15.14 20.69 11.24
C ASP A 62 -16.44 19.96 11.60
N LYS A 63 -16.45 19.34 12.80
CA LYS A 63 -17.62 18.59 13.28
C LYS A 63 -18.87 19.46 13.49
N ASP A 64 -18.68 20.77 13.58
CA ASP A 64 -19.74 21.76 13.78
C ASP A 64 -20.20 22.39 12.44
N GLY A 65 -19.70 21.88 11.31
CA GLY A 65 -20.07 22.32 9.97
C GLY A 65 -19.36 23.62 9.54
N LYS A 66 -18.36 24.08 10.29
CA LYS A 66 -17.63 25.31 9.98
C LYS A 66 -16.45 25.00 9.07
N ILE A 67 -16.39 25.76 7.98
CA ILE A 67 -15.32 25.64 6.98
C ILE A 67 -14.05 26.33 7.50
N GLN A 68 -12.94 25.61 7.46
CA GLN A 68 -11.60 26.08 7.80
C GLN A 68 -10.68 25.95 6.59
N GLU A 69 -9.84 26.96 6.36
CA GLU A 69 -8.85 26.95 5.27
C GLU A 69 -7.50 26.44 5.80
N ILE A 70 -6.96 25.38 5.19
CA ILE A 70 -5.61 24.92 5.47
C ILE A 70 -4.63 25.76 4.65
N ARG A 71 -3.68 26.42 5.33
CA ARG A 71 -2.54 27.07 4.69
C ARG A 71 -1.25 26.32 5.00
N ILE A 72 -0.56 25.90 3.93
CA ILE A 72 0.78 25.30 4.05
C ILE A 72 1.80 26.44 4.08
N VAL A 73 2.34 26.72 5.26
CA VAL A 73 3.37 27.75 5.46
C VAL A 73 4.68 27.28 4.84
N GLY A 74 5.29 28.10 3.97
CA GLY A 74 6.56 27.80 3.30
C GLY A 74 6.47 27.29 1.86
N LEU A 75 5.28 26.89 1.37
CA LEU A 75 5.11 26.48 -0.04
C LEU A 75 5.19 27.67 -1.02
N VAL A 76 4.88 28.87 -0.55
CA VAL A 76 4.71 30.08 -1.37
C VAL A 76 5.97 30.95 -1.43
N GLN A 77 7.12 30.47 -0.92
CA GLN A 77 8.28 31.32 -0.63
C GLN A 77 9.30 31.52 -1.75
N ASN A 78 9.05 31.03 -2.96
CA ASN A 78 9.89 31.34 -4.12
C ASN A 78 9.07 32.10 -5.17
N ARG A 79 9.06 33.43 -5.04
CA ARG A 79 8.92 34.34 -6.18
C ARG A 79 10.28 34.91 -6.51
#